data_AF-A0A6P1HJT0-F1
#
_entry.id   AF-A0A6P1HJT0-F1
#
_cell.length_a   1.000
_cell.length_b   1.000
_cell.length_c   1.000
_cell.angle_alpha   90.00
_cell.angle_beta   90.00
_cell.angle_gamma   90.00
#
_symmetry.space_group_name_H-M   'P 1'
#
loop_
_entity.id
_entity.type
_entity.pdbx_description
1 polymer ?
#
loop_
_entity_poly.entity_id
_entity_poly.type
_entity_poly.pdbx_seq_one_letter_code
_entity_poly.pdbx_strand_id
1 'polypeptide(L)' 'MNKLDGYTKFQLFFHVFIFLFALGVIWAYALKGFQIFYMLIGTGIALNSLYNLLKLYRNVQSHKKTLS' A
#
# COMPACT_ATOMS: atom_id res chain seq x y z
N MET A 1 18.66 18.94 1.17
CA MET A 1 17.96 17.63 1.10
C MET A 1 16.56 17.83 1.65
N ASN A 2 15.54 17.91 0.79
CA ASN A 2 14.16 18.23 1.22
C ASN A 2 13.64 17.11 2.13
N LYS A 3 13.39 17.42 3.42
CA LYS A 3 12.87 16.46 4.42
C LYS A 3 11.59 15.74 3.97
N LEU A 4 10.83 16.34 3.05
CA LEU A 4 9.64 15.78 2.42
C LEU A 4 9.92 14.60 1.47
N ASP A 5 11.09 14.54 0.83
CA ASP A 5 11.38 13.52 -0.19
C ASP A 5 11.71 12.15 0.43
N GLY A 6 12.48 12.14 1.52
CA GLY A 6 12.82 10.91 2.25
C GLY A 6 11.63 10.24 2.91
N TYR A 7 10.77 11.02 3.56
CA TYR A 7 9.56 10.51 4.22
C TYR A 7 8.56 9.93 3.22
N THR A 8 8.32 10.63 2.11
CA THR A 8 7.41 10.17 1.04
C THR A 8 7.91 8.87 0.39
N LYS A 9 9.22 8.78 0.12
CA LYS A 9 9.84 7.56 -0.42
C LYS A 9 9.74 6.38 0.54
N PHE A 10 10.01 6.58 1.82
CA PHE A 10 9.84 5.56 2.85
C PHE A 10 8.38 5.07 2.91
N GLN A 11 7.43 6.00 2.93
CA GLN A 11 6.01 5.68 3.01
C GLN A 11 5.54 4.86 1.80
N LEU A 12 6.01 5.20 0.60
CA LEU A 12 5.75 4.46 -0.62
C LEU A 12 6.32 3.03 -0.54
N PHE A 13 7.59 2.89 -0.13
CA PHE A 13 8.24 1.58 -0.01
C PHE A 13 7.55 0.70 1.04
N PHE A 14 7.19 1.28 2.19
CA PHE A 14 6.47 0.60 3.27
C PHE A 14 5.11 0.07 2.80
N HIS A 15 4.32 0.90 2.11
CA HIS A 15 3.01 0.48 1.62
C HIS A 15 3.11 -0.59 0.53
N VAL A 16 4.08 -0.50 -0.37
CA VAL A 16 4.34 -1.55 -1.36
C VAL A 16 4.72 -2.87 -0.67
N PHE A 17 5.60 -2.82 0.33
CA PHE A 17 6.01 -4.01 1.09
C PHE A 17 4.82 -4.67 1.80
N ILE A 18 4.04 -3.89 2.55
CA ILE A 18 2.84 -4.38 3.26
C ILE A 18 1.82 -4.95 2.26
N PHE A 19 1.65 -4.33 1.10
CA PHE A 19 0.73 -4.80 0.07
C PHE A 19 1.15 -6.16 -0.49
N LEU A 20 2.43 -6.33 -0.85
CA LEU A 20 2.97 -7.61 -1.32
C LEU A 20 2.87 -8.70 -0.24
N PHE A 21 3.17 -8.35 1.01
CA PHE A 21 3.02 -9.26 2.14
C PHE A 21 1.57 -9.72 2.31
N ALA A 22 0.62 -8.79 2.26
CA ALA A 22 -0.80 -9.10 2.36
C ALA A 22 -1.29 -10.01 1.20
N LEU A 23 -0.82 -9.79 -0.03
CA LEU A 23 -1.10 -10.68 -1.15
C LEU A 23 -0.54 -12.09 -0.93
N GLY A 24 0.68 -12.20 -0.38
CA GLY A 24 1.28 -13.49 -0.01
C GLY A 24 0.47 -14.25 1.03
N VAL A 25 -0.05 -13.54 2.05
CA VAL A 25 -0.96 -14.10 3.06
C VAL A 25 -2.25 -14.60 2.38
N ILE A 26 -2.91 -13.76 1.58
CA ILE A 26 -4.15 -14.15 0.89
C ILE A 26 -3.92 -15.39 0.02
N TRP A 27 -2.85 -15.41 -0.78
CA TRP A 27 -2.50 -16.53 -1.66
C TRP A 27 -2.24 -17.82 -0.88
N ALA A 28 -1.45 -17.77 0.18
CA ALA A 28 -1.13 -18.92 1.00
C ALA A 28 -2.37 -19.53 1.67
N TYR A 29 -3.27 -18.68 2.19
CA TYR A 29 -4.49 -19.12 2.86
C TYR A 29 -5.62 -19.51 1.91
N ALA A 30 -5.63 -19.00 0.68
CA ALA A 30 -6.53 -19.47 -0.36
C ALA A 30 -6.22 -20.92 -0.77
N LEU A 31 -4.93 -21.27 -0.91
CA LEU A 31 -4.51 -22.60 -1.37
C LEU A 31 -4.51 -23.68 -0.28
N LYS A 32 -4.25 -23.34 0.99
CA LYS A 32 -4.07 -24.34 2.08
C LYS A 32 -5.33 -24.66 2.89
N GLY A 33 -6.52 -24.49 2.31
CA GLY A 33 -7.79 -24.86 2.96
C GLY A 33 -8.74 -23.70 3.24
N PHE A 34 -8.67 -22.65 2.43
CA PHE A 34 -9.62 -21.54 2.39
C PHE A 34 -9.94 -20.95 3.77
N GLN A 35 -8.91 -20.42 4.44
CA GLN A 35 -9.10 -19.77 5.74
C GLN A 35 -9.60 -18.34 5.55
N ILE A 36 -10.92 -18.21 5.36
CA ILE A 36 -11.62 -16.97 5.02
C ILE A 36 -11.26 -15.81 5.95
N PHE A 37 -11.12 -16.06 7.25
CA PHE A 37 -10.81 -15.02 8.23
C PHE A 37 -9.46 -14.33 7.95
N TYR A 38 -8.41 -15.11 7.65
CA TYR A 38 -7.09 -14.55 7.32
C TYR A 38 -7.08 -13.87 5.95
N MET A 39 -7.85 -14.36 4.99
CA MET A 39 -8.02 -13.68 3.71
C MET A 39 -8.73 -12.33 3.87
N LEU A 40 -9.75 -12.22 4.73
CA LEU A 40 -10.43 -10.96 5.01
C LEU A 40 -9.48 -9.94 5.65
N ILE A 41 -8.68 -10.37 6.62
CA ILE A 41 -7.66 -9.51 7.25
C ILE A 41 -6.63 -9.06 6.21
N GLY A 42 -6.07 -9.99 5.42
CA GLY A 42 -5.12 -9.67 4.37
C GLY A 42 -5.70 -8.71 3.33
N THR A 43 -6.96 -8.92 2.93
CA THR A 43 -7.66 -8.06 1.97
C THR A 43 -7.87 -6.66 2.55
N GLY A 44 -8.26 -6.53 3.82
CA GLY A 44 -8.40 -5.25 4.50
C GLY A 44 -7.08 -4.47 4.55
N ILE A 45 -5.97 -5.14 4.86
CA ILE A 45 -4.62 -4.55 4.86
C ILE A 45 -4.24 -4.09 3.44
N ALA A 46 -4.48 -4.93 2.43
CA ALA A 46 -4.15 -4.63 1.04
C ALA A 46 -4.93 -3.41 0.52
N LEU A 47 -6.24 -3.35 0.78
CA LEU A 47 -7.10 -2.22 0.40
C LEU A 47 -6.68 -0.92 1.09
N ASN A 48 -6.38 -0.96 2.39
CA ASN A 48 -5.90 0.21 3.12
C ASN A 48 -4.56 0.70 2.57
N SER A 49 -3.64 -0.22 2.25
CA SER A 49 -2.35 0.14 1.68
C SER A 49 -2.50 0.76 0.29
N LEU A 50 -3.35 0.16 -0.56
CA LEU A 50 -3.64 0.67 -1.90
C LEU A 50 -4.29 2.07 -1.86
N TYR A 51 -5.24 2.28 -0.96
CA TYR A 51 -5.87 3.59 -0.78
C TYR A 51 -4.84 4.67 -0.39
N ASN A 52 -3.96 4.38 0.57
CA ASN A 52 -2.92 5.32 0.99
C ASN A 52 -1.91 5.60 -0.13
N LEU A 53 -1.56 4.59 -0.93
CA LEU A 53 -0.70 4.75 -2.10
C LEU A 53 -1.34 5.67 -3.15
N LEU A 54 -2.62 5.46 -3.46
CA LEU A 54 -3.37 6.30 -4.40
C LEU A 54 -3.54 7.74 -3.90
N LYS A 55 -3.78 7.92 -2.59
CA LYS A 55 -3.85 9.24 -1.95
C LYS A 55 -2.50 9.96 -2.04
N LEU A 56 -1.40 9.27 -1.73
CA LEU A 56 -0.05 9.81 -1.83
C LEU A 56 0.27 10.22 -3.28
N TYR A 57 -0.01 9.34 -4.23
CA TYR A 57 0.19 9.60 -5.66
C TYR A 57 -0.58 10.83 -6.14
N ARG A 58 -1.88 10.94 -5.78
CA ARG A 58 -2.71 12.11 -6.09
C ARG A 58 -2.18 13.40 -5.49
N ASN A 59 -1.73 13.37 -4.23
CA ASN A 59 -1.17 14.54 -3.56
C ASN A 59 0.12 15.02 -4.25
N VAL A 60 1.01 14.09 -4.60
CA VAL A 60 2.25 14.40 -5.33
C VAL A 60 1.95 14.98 -6.71
N GLN A 61 0.99 14.41 -7.45
CA GLN A 61 0.60 14.93 -8.77
C GLN A 61 -0.02 16.33 -8.68
N SER A 62 -0.88 16.56 -7.69
CA SER A 62 -1.53 17.85 -7.45
C SER A 62 -0.49 18.94 -7.16
N HIS A 63 0.48 18.66 -6.29
CA HIS A 63 1.59 19.59 -6.01
C HIS A 63 2.46 19.90 -7.22
N LYS A 64 2.65 18.93 -8.14
CA LYS A 64 3.41 19.16 -9.37
C LYS A 64 2.68 20.10 -10.34
N LYS A 65 1.34 20.11 -10.34
CA LYS A 65 0.50 20.91 -11.23
C LYS A 65 0.37 22.38 -10.78
N THR A 66 0.46 22.67 -9.49
CA THR A 66 0.43 24.05 -8.97
C THR A 66 1.76 24.78 -9.09
N LEU A 67 2.86 24.05 -9.37
CA LEU A 67 4.21 24.60 -9.50
C LEU A 67 4.71 24.66 -10.96
N SER A 68 3.88 24.28 -11.94
CA SER A 68 4.15 24.46 -13.38
C SER A 68 3.28 25.56 -13.96
#